data_AF-A0A1R4KXP3-F1
#
_entry.id   AF-A0A1R4KXP3-F1
#
_cell.length_a   1.000
_cell.length_b   1.000
_cell.length_c   1.000
_cell.angle_alpha   90.00
_cell.angle_beta   90.00
_cell.angle_gamma   90.00
#
_symmetry.space_group_name_H-M   'P 1'
#
loop_
_entity.id
_entity.type
_entity.pdbx_description
1 polymer ?
#
loop_
_entity_poly.entity_id
_entity_poly.type
_entity_poly.pdbx_seq_one_letter_code
_entity_poly.pdbx_strand_id
1 'polypeptide(L)' 'MDATVPVKTHRWIPKGMTVRYLAKVDTDVTAIAEIDLPHQWLDKEDLVVPVKLYNTRNELVFTADITMYITAKK' A
#
# COMPACT_ATOMS: atom_id res chain seq x y z
N MET A 1 -6.63 -7.61 -11.47
CA MET A 1 -5.26 -8.17 -11.39
C MET A 1 -4.60 -7.45 -10.25
N ASP A 2 -4.15 -8.16 -9.22
CA ASP A 2 -3.34 -7.56 -8.15
C ASP A 2 -1.88 -7.58 -8.58
N ALA A 3 -1.13 -6.52 -8.31
CA ALA A 3 0.20 -6.33 -8.88
C ALA A 3 1.30 -7.08 -8.10
N THR A 4 1.08 -7.42 -6.83
CA THR A 4 2.19 -7.88 -5.98
C THR A 4 1.90 -9.13 -5.15
N VAL A 5 0.79 -9.17 -4.39
CA VAL A 5 0.46 -10.36 -3.58
C VAL A 5 0.05 -11.51 -4.52
N PRO A 6 0.68 -12.70 -4.45
CA PRO A 6 0.35 -13.80 -5.35
C PRO A 6 -1.08 -14.32 -5.12
N VAL A 7 -2.00 -13.87 -5.98
CA VAL A 7 -3.45 -14.17 -5.85
C VAL A 7 -3.79 -15.65 -5.97
N LYS A 8 -2.89 -16.49 -6.50
CA LYS A 8 -3.09 -17.95 -6.58
C LYS A 8 -2.90 -18.63 -5.23
N THR A 9 -1.97 -18.15 -4.41
CA THR A 9 -1.58 -18.80 -3.14
C THR A 9 -2.05 -18.06 -1.91
N HIS A 10 -2.21 -16.73 -1.97
CA HIS A 10 -2.59 -15.90 -0.82
C HIS A 10 -3.82 -15.03 -1.12
N ARG A 11 -4.48 -14.59 -0.06
CA ARG A 11 -5.52 -13.54 -0.05
C ARG A 11 -5.13 -12.49 0.99
N TRP A 12 -5.70 -11.29 0.86
CA TRP A 12 -5.43 -10.21 1.80
C TRP A 12 -6.67 -9.38 2.14
N ILE A 13 -6.59 -8.67 3.26
CA ILE A 13 -7.57 -7.65 3.67
C ILE A 13 -6.85 -6.53 4.44
N PRO A 14 -7.15 -5.24 4.19
CA PRO A 14 -6.61 -4.16 4.99
C PRO A 14 -7.15 -4.23 6.43
N LYS A 15 -6.25 -4.19 7.43
CA LYS A 15 -6.61 -4.17 8.86
C LYS A 15 -6.74 -2.76 9.43
N GLY A 16 -6.02 -1.80 8.86
CA GLY A 16 -6.00 -0.43 9.33
C GLY A 16 -4.99 0.41 8.56
N MET A 17 -4.98 1.71 8.81
CA MET A 17 -4.00 2.63 8.22
C MET A 17 -3.72 3.81 9.14
N THR A 18 -2.50 4.33 9.07
CA THR A 18 -2.14 5.65 9.63
C THR A 18 -1.87 6.59 8.48
N VAL A 19 -2.42 7.81 8.53
CA VAL A 19 -2.32 8.78 7.43
C VAL A 19 -1.75 10.11 7.92
N ARG A 20 -1.08 10.85 7.02
CA ARG A 20 -0.61 12.21 7.28
C ARG A 20 -0.97 13.11 6.10
N TYR A 21 -1.68 14.19 6.37
CA TYR A 21 -2.00 15.25 5.42
C TYR A 21 -0.91 16.33 5.52
N LEU A 22 -0.10 16.48 4.48
CA LEU A 22 1.06 17.37 4.50
C LEU A 22 0.73 18.74 3.88
N ALA A 23 -0.13 18.75 2.87
CA ALA A 23 -0.57 19.97 2.21
C ALA A 23 -1.99 19.81 1.65
N LYS A 24 -2.66 20.95 1.42
CA LYS A 24 -3.91 20.98 0.67
C LYS A 24 -3.62 20.66 -0.79
N VAL A 25 -4.53 19.90 -1.41
CA VAL A 25 -4.46 19.51 -2.81
C VAL A 25 -5.65 20.12 -3.55
N ASP A 26 -5.38 20.79 -4.66
CA ASP A 26 -6.35 21.43 -5.54
C ASP A 26 -6.27 20.94 -7.00
N THR A 27 -5.41 19.94 -7.25
CA THR A 27 -5.19 19.30 -8.54
C THR A 27 -5.31 17.78 -8.43
N ASP A 28 -5.19 17.09 -9.56
CA ASP A 28 -5.08 15.62 -9.57
C ASP A 28 -3.82 15.15 -8.82
N VAL A 29 -3.88 13.90 -8.35
CA VAL A 29 -2.79 13.25 -7.63
C VAL A 29 -2.45 11.89 -8.20
N THR A 30 -1.18 11.55 -8.13
CA THR A 30 -0.65 10.21 -8.41
C THR A 30 -0.30 9.54 -7.09
N ALA A 31 -0.90 8.39 -6.83
CA ALA A 31 -0.57 7.55 -5.69
C ALA A 31 0.44 6.47 -6.09
N ILE A 32 1.49 6.31 -5.29
CA ILE A 32 2.53 5.32 -5.48
C ILE A 32 2.59 4.47 -4.22
N ALA A 33 2.41 3.15 -4.38
CA ALA A 33 2.59 2.16 -3.33
C ALA A 33 3.86 1.36 -3.66
N GLU A 34 4.81 1.34 -2.74
CA GLU A 34 6.11 0.68 -2.92
C GLU A 34 6.35 -0.29 -1.78
N ILE A 35 6.68 -1.53 -2.11
CA ILE A 35 7.19 -2.51 -1.15
C ILE A 35 8.46 -3.13 -1.72
N ASP A 36 9.35 -3.56 -0.85
CA ASP A 36 10.59 -4.22 -1.27
C ASP A 36 10.29 -5.62 -1.82
N LEU A 37 10.92 -5.93 -2.97
CA LEU A 37 10.80 -7.23 -3.63
C LEU A 37 12.20 -7.77 -3.98
N PRO A 38 12.40 -9.10 -3.97
CA PRO A 38 11.40 -10.15 -3.72
C PRO A 38 11.01 -10.25 -2.25
N HIS A 39 9.71 -10.47 -2.00
CA HIS A 39 9.17 -10.73 -0.66
C HIS A 39 8.79 -12.21 -0.51
N GLN A 40 9.19 -12.82 0.60
CA GLN A 40 8.77 -14.19 0.94
C GLN A 40 7.42 -14.13 1.67
N TRP A 41 6.37 -14.60 1.00
CA TRP A 41 5.02 -14.63 1.56
C TRP A 41 4.86 -15.71 2.62
N LEU A 42 4.34 -15.32 3.79
CA LEU A 42 4.02 -16.24 4.88
C LEU A 42 2.54 -16.62 4.86
N ASP A 43 2.22 -17.79 5.42
CA ASP A 43 0.83 -18.26 5.53
C ASP A 43 -0.07 -17.29 6.30
N LYS A 44 0.51 -16.49 7.20
CA LYS A 44 -0.13 -15.39 7.93
C LYS A 44 0.89 -14.30 8.23
N GLU A 45 0.67 -13.09 7.74
CA GLU A 45 1.50 -11.92 8.05
C GLU A 45 0.69 -10.62 8.02
N ASP A 46 1.19 -9.63 8.77
CA ASP A 46 0.79 -8.23 8.60
C ASP A 46 1.89 -7.53 7.80
N LEU A 47 1.58 -7.08 6.58
CA LEU A 47 2.48 -6.32 5.72
C LEU A 47 2.08 -4.85 5.74
N VAL A 48 3.02 -3.96 6.09
CA VAL A 48 2.81 -2.51 5.97
C VAL A 48 3.16 -2.08 4.56
N VAL A 49 2.17 -1.52 3.85
CA VAL A 49 2.33 -0.96 2.50
C VAL A 49 2.35 0.56 2.61
N PRO A 50 3.52 1.21 2.44
CA PRO A 50 3.61 2.65 2.41
C PRO A 50 3.07 3.18 1.07
N VAL A 51 2.29 4.25 1.16
CA VAL A 51 1.70 4.94 0.02
C VAL A 51 2.07 6.42 0.10
N LYS A 52 2.57 6.94 -1.01
CA LYS A 52 2.89 8.37 -1.19
C LYS A 52 2.01 8.94 -2.29
N LEU A 53 1.43 10.11 -2.03
CA LEU A 53 0.64 10.85 -3.01
C LEU A 53 1.40 12.10 -3.43
N TYR A 54 1.59 12.23 -4.73
CA TYR A 54 2.22 13.39 -5.37
C TYR A 54 1.17 14.14 -6.19
N ASN A 55 1.16 15.48 -6.13
CA ASN A 55 0.31 16.29 -7.00
C ASN A 55 0.94 16.46 -8.40
N THR A 56 0.24 17.18 -9.29
CA THR A 56 0.74 17.48 -10.66
C THR A 56 2.03 18.30 -10.71
N ARG A 57 2.45 18.91 -9.60
CA ARG A 57 3.75 19.62 -9.45
C ARG A 57 4.84 18.73 -8.85
N ASN A 58 4.57 17.43 -8.70
CA ASN A 58 5.47 16.44 -8.09
C ASN A 58 5.80 16.73 -6.61
N GLU A 59 4.90 17.40 -5.89
CA GLU A 59 5.02 17.67 -4.46
C GLU A 59 4.39 16.53 -3.66
N LEU A 60 5.07 16.04 -2.63
CA LEU A 60 4.51 15.05 -1.70
C LEU A 60 3.47 15.74 -0.81
N VAL A 61 2.21 15.37 -0.96
CA VAL A 61 1.08 16.05 -0.29
C VAL A 61 0.39 15.19 0.76
N PHE A 62 0.57 13.87 0.69
CA PHE A 62 -0.04 12.92 1.61
C PHE A 62 0.78 11.64 1.71
N THR A 63 0.79 11.03 2.90
CA THR A 63 1.36 9.70 3.13
C THR A 63 0.38 8.81 3.88
N ALA A 64 0.39 7.52 3.59
CA ALA A 64 -0.33 6.51 4.36
C ALA A 64 0.53 5.26 4.56
N ASP A 65 0.46 4.70 5.76
CA ASP A 65 1.00 3.39 6.10
C ASP A 65 -0.20 2.44 6.27
N ILE A 66 -0.47 1.60 5.27
CA ILE A 66 -1.63 0.69 5.26
C ILE A 66 -1.18 -0.69 5.74
N THR A 67 -1.75 -1.19 6.84
CA THR A 67 -1.47 -2.55 7.33
C THR A 67 -2.39 -3.55 6.63
N MET A 68 -1.79 -4.46 5.88
CA MET A 68 -2.45 -5.51 5.11
C MET A 68 -2.30 -6.85 5.81
N TYR A 69 -3.39 -7.52 6.12
CA TYR A 69 -3.35 -8.89 6.63
C TYR A 69 -3.39 -9.87 5.48
N ILE A 70 -2.34 -10.66 5.35
CA ILE A 70 -2.15 -11.62 4.27
C ILE A 70 -2.27 -13.03 4.86
N THR A 71 -3.02 -13.88 4.17
CA THR A 71 -3.17 -15.28 4.57
C THR A 71 -3.12 -16.22 3.37
N ALA A 72 -2.53 -17.41 3.55
CA ALA A 72 -2.58 -18.47 2.56
C ALA A 72 -4.04 -18.89 2.28
N LYS A 73 -4.32 -19.20 1.01
CA LYS A 73 -5.57 -19.83 0.59
C LYS A 73 -5.55 -21.29 1.02
N LYS A 74 -6.71 -21.77 1.48
CA LYS A 74 -6.93 -23.20 1.69
C LYS A 74 -7.28 -23.85 0.37
#